data_AF-A0A0P9SQ59-F1
#
_entry.id   AF-A0A0P9SQ59-F1
#
_cell.length_a   1.000
_cell.length_b   1.000
_cell.length_c   1.000
_cell.angle_alpha   90.00
_cell.angle_beta   90.00
_cell.angle_gamma   90.00
#
_symmetry.space_group_name_H-M   'P 1'
#
loop_
_entity.id
_entity.type
_entity.pdbx_description
1 polymer ?
#
loop_
_entity_poly.entity_id
_entity_poly.type
_entity_poly.pdbx_seq_one_letter_code
_entity_poly.pdbx_strand_id
1 'polypeptide(L)'
;MINLIEPHYPKGDGGRPAYPLMAALRIHLMQNWFGYSDPAMEEALYETTILRQFAGLSLDRIPDETTILNFRRLLEKHELAGGILQVINGYLGDRGLMLRQGTVVDATIIHAPSSTKNKNGKRDPEMHQTKKGNQYFFGMKAHIGVDTE
;
A
#
# COMPACT_ATOMS: atom_id res chain seq x y z
N MET A 1 -4.58 -3.88 -16.04
CA MET A 1 -4.68 -3.31 -14.68
C MET A 1 -5.53 -2.04 -14.65
N ILE A 2 -5.27 -1.03 -15.50
CA ILE A 2 -6.07 0.22 -15.54
C ILE A 2 -7.56 -0.03 -15.78
N ASN A 3 -7.90 -0.83 -16.80
CA ASN A 3 -9.30 -1.15 -17.15
C ASN A 3 -10.09 -1.82 -16.02
N LEU A 4 -9.42 -2.41 -15.02
CA LEU A 4 -10.05 -3.00 -13.84
C LEU A 4 -10.51 -1.93 -12.84
N ILE A 5 -9.76 -0.83 -12.73
CA ILE A 5 -9.96 0.22 -11.72
C ILE A 5 -10.76 1.40 -12.30
N GLU A 6 -10.56 1.70 -13.59
CA GLU A 6 -11.17 2.83 -14.30
C GLU A 6 -12.70 2.95 -14.14
N PRO A 7 -13.51 1.87 -14.17
CA PRO A 7 -14.97 1.98 -13.99
C PRO A 7 -15.39 2.54 -12.63
N HIS A 8 -14.54 2.39 -11.61
CA HIS A 8 -14.81 2.81 -10.24
C HIS A 8 -14.13 4.13 -9.88
N TYR A 9 -13.20 4.61 -10.72
CA TYR A 9 -12.39 5.78 -10.44
C TYR A 9 -13.19 7.07 -10.66
N PRO A 10 -13.10 8.06 -9.76
CA PRO A 10 -13.88 9.30 -9.87
C PRO A 10 -13.50 10.07 -11.15
N LYS A 11 -14.52 10.46 -11.92
CA LYS A 11 -14.37 11.17 -13.20
C LYS A 11 -14.30 12.70 -13.10
N GLY A 12 -14.43 13.24 -11.88
CA GLY A 12 -14.20 14.67 -11.61
C GLY A 12 -15.45 15.54 -11.46
N ASP A 13 -16.65 14.97 -11.28
CA ASP A 13 -17.92 15.72 -11.28
C ASP A 13 -18.23 16.51 -9.98
N GLY A 14 -17.20 17.00 -9.27
CA GLY A 14 -17.37 17.91 -8.13
C GLY A 14 -16.18 17.97 -7.18
N GLY A 15 -15.47 19.10 -7.16
CA GLY A 15 -14.35 19.37 -6.24
C GLY A 15 -12.97 19.45 -6.91
N ARG A 16 -11.90 19.37 -6.10
CA ARG A 16 -10.51 19.32 -6.62
C ARG A 16 -10.41 18.09 -7.53
N PRO A 17 -9.90 18.23 -8.78
CA PRO A 17 -9.89 17.14 -9.75
C PRO A 17 -9.15 15.93 -9.16
N ALA A 18 -9.59 14.70 -9.44
CA ALA A 18 -8.86 13.52 -9.01
C ALA A 18 -7.43 13.52 -9.59
N TYR A 19 -6.50 12.80 -8.95
CA TYR A 19 -5.20 12.55 -9.55
C TYR A 19 -5.36 11.61 -10.76
N PRO A 20 -4.46 11.63 -11.75
CA PRO A 20 -4.49 10.64 -12.81
C PRO A 20 -4.45 9.22 -12.22
N LEU A 21 -5.33 8.32 -12.69
CA LEU A 21 -5.42 6.95 -12.18
C LEU A 21 -4.07 6.23 -12.21
N MET A 22 -3.28 6.45 -13.27
CA MET A 22 -1.93 5.87 -13.37
C MET A 22 -1.00 6.35 -12.25
N ALA A 23 -1.09 7.63 -11.84
CA ALA A 23 -0.29 8.15 -10.75
C ALA A 23 -0.69 7.50 -9.41
N ALA A 24 -2.00 7.43 -9.12
CA ALA A 24 -2.51 6.78 -7.92
C ALA A 24 -2.12 5.30 -7.84
N LEU A 25 -2.19 4.58 -8.97
CA LEU A 25 -1.76 3.19 -9.06
C LEU A 25 -0.26 3.03 -8.78
N ARG A 26 0.60 3.86 -9.39
CA ARG A 26 2.05 3.80 -9.14
C ARG A 26 2.40 4.08 -7.69
N ILE A 27 1.72 5.06 -7.07
CA ILE A 27 1.88 5.35 -5.64
C ILE A 27 1.51 4.13 -4.81
N HIS A 28 0.36 3.51 -5.08
CA HIS A 28 -0.06 2.31 -4.36
C HIS A 28 0.91 1.14 -4.51
N LEU A 29 1.47 0.93 -5.71
CA LEU A 29 2.50 -0.09 -5.93
C LEU A 29 3.78 0.23 -5.14
N MET A 30 4.23 1.49 -5.14
CA MET A 30 5.38 1.91 -4.33
C MET A 30 5.15 1.70 -2.83
N GLN A 31 3.95 1.98 -2.32
CA GLN A 31 3.59 1.67 -0.93
C GLN A 31 3.76 0.18 -0.63
N ASN A 32 3.31 -0.69 -1.54
CA ASN A 32 3.43 -2.13 -1.36
C ASN A 32 4.88 -2.64 -1.48
N TRP A 33 5.69 -2.06 -2.36
CA TRP A 33 7.10 -2.48 -2.57
C TRP A 33 8.04 -2.02 -1.47
N PHE A 34 7.87 -0.78 -0.99
CA PHE A 34 8.75 -0.16 -0.01
C PHE A 34 8.16 -0.17 1.41
N GLY A 35 6.94 -0.71 1.58
CA GLY A 35 6.27 -0.77 2.88
C GLY A 35 5.86 0.60 3.45
N TYR A 36 5.63 1.60 2.61
CA TYR A 36 5.24 2.93 3.07
C TYR A 36 3.79 2.96 3.56
N SER A 37 3.58 3.60 4.72
CA SER A 37 2.26 4.06 5.15
C SER A 37 1.77 5.24 4.28
N ASP A 38 0.53 5.68 4.44
CA ASP A 38 0.04 6.87 3.72
C ASP A 38 0.84 8.14 4.03
N PRO A 39 1.13 8.49 5.30
CA PRO A 39 1.95 9.67 5.61
C PRO A 39 3.37 9.53 5.06
N ALA A 40 3.99 8.36 5.22
CA ALA A 40 5.36 8.15 4.78
C ALA A 40 5.48 8.22 3.25
N MET A 41 4.45 7.80 2.52
CA MET A 41 4.42 7.91 1.06
C MET A 41 4.24 9.36 0.61
N GLU A 42 3.40 10.15 1.29
CA GLU A 42 3.28 11.60 1.05
C GLU A 42 4.64 12.29 1.23
N GLU A 43 5.29 12.09 2.37
CA GLU A 43 6.62 12.64 2.67
C GLU A 43 7.65 12.19 1.61
N ALA A 44 7.66 10.91 1.25
CA ALA A 44 8.57 10.37 0.24
C ALA A 44 8.36 10.98 -1.15
N LEU A 45 7.12 11.28 -1.55
CA LEU A 45 6.83 11.99 -2.81
C LEU A 45 7.30 13.45 -2.77
N TYR A 46 7.28 14.09 -1.60
CA TYR A 46 7.79 15.44 -1.41
C TYR A 46 9.33 15.48 -1.47
N GLU A 47 10.00 14.61 -0.72
CA GLU A 47 11.45 14.64 -0.54
C GLU A 47 12.22 13.95 -1.66
N THR A 48 11.70 12.86 -2.21
CA THR A 48 12.44 12.01 -3.16
C THR A 48 11.97 12.24 -4.59
N THR A 49 12.74 13.05 -5.33
CA THR A 49 12.45 13.40 -6.73
C THR A 49 12.23 12.17 -7.63
N ILE A 50 12.98 11.08 -7.44
CA ILE A 50 12.86 9.87 -8.27
C ILE A 50 11.48 9.21 -8.08
N LEU A 51 10.99 9.09 -6.84
CA LEU A 51 9.67 8.52 -6.56
C LEU A 51 8.56 9.39 -7.14
N ARG A 52 8.70 10.72 -7.03
CA ARG A 52 7.76 11.68 -7.60
C ARG A 52 7.72 11.61 -9.14
N GLN A 53 8.89 11.55 -9.78
CA GLN A 53 8.99 11.40 -11.23
C GLN A 53 8.43 10.06 -11.70
N PHE A 54 8.70 8.98 -10.97
CA PHE A 54 8.11 7.67 -11.26
C PHE A 54 6.59 7.71 -11.20
N ALA A 55 6.01 8.37 -10.20
CA ALA A 55 4.56 8.59 -10.11
C ALA A 55 4.00 9.50 -11.23
N GLY A 56 4.85 10.25 -11.94
CA GLY A 56 4.45 11.21 -12.97
C GLY A 56 3.87 12.50 -12.37
N LEU A 57 4.34 12.90 -11.19
CA LEU A 57 3.88 14.08 -10.47
C LEU A 57 4.88 15.23 -10.55
N SER A 58 4.40 16.46 -10.40
CA SER A 58 5.22 17.66 -10.16
C SER A 58 5.15 18.09 -8.69
N LEU A 59 6.05 19.00 -8.28
CA LEU A 59 6.04 19.55 -6.92
C LEU A 59 4.80 20.42 -6.64
N ASP A 60 4.18 20.98 -7.68
CA ASP A 60 3.04 21.89 -7.53
C ASP A 60 1.78 21.18 -7.01
N ARG A 61 1.76 19.85 -7.13
CA ARG A 61 0.59 19.04 -6.81
C ARG A 61 0.97 17.62 -6.39
N ILE A 62 1.21 17.45 -5.09
CA ILE A 62 1.49 16.16 -4.45
C ILE A 62 0.23 15.68 -3.71
N PRO A 63 -0.16 14.40 -3.86
CA PRO A 63 -1.28 13.84 -3.13
C PRO A 63 -0.91 13.73 -1.65
N ASP A 64 -1.81 14.23 -0.80
CA ASP A 64 -1.71 14.06 0.65
C ASP A 64 -2.11 12.65 1.09
N GLU A 65 -1.82 12.33 2.35
CA GLU A 65 -2.17 11.09 3.04
C GLU A 65 -3.63 10.68 2.75
N THR A 66 -4.54 11.66 2.84
CA THR A 66 -5.98 11.41 2.70
C THR A 66 -6.35 11.00 1.27
N THR A 67 -5.67 11.56 0.27
CA THR A 67 -5.84 11.22 -1.14
C THR A 67 -5.37 9.79 -1.40
N ILE A 68 -4.22 9.41 -0.84
CA ILE A 68 -3.66 8.06 -0.97
C ILE A 68 -4.58 7.05 -0.28
N LEU A 69 -5.04 7.36 0.94
CA LEU A 69 -6.00 6.56 1.70
C LEU A 69 -7.32 6.34 0.92
N ASN A 70 -7.85 7.39 0.29
CA ASN A 70 -9.09 7.29 -0.49
C ASN A 70 -8.95 6.35 -1.68
N PHE A 71 -7.77 6.31 -2.32
CA PHE A 71 -7.52 5.35 -3.38
C PHE A 71 -7.46 3.92 -2.84
N ARG A 72 -6.79 3.67 -1.71
CA ARG A 72 -6.79 2.34 -1.08
C ARG A 72 -8.21 1.87 -0.75
N ARG A 73 -9.01 2.73 -0.12
CA ARG A 73 -10.41 2.43 0.20
C ARG A 73 -11.25 2.13 -1.04
N LEU A 74 -10.97 2.79 -2.17
CA LEU A 74 -11.61 2.49 -3.44
C LEU A 74 -11.28 1.06 -3.90
N LEU A 75 -10.00 0.66 -3.83
CA LEU A 75 -9.59 -0.70 -4.18
C LEU A 75 -10.23 -1.75 -3.25
N GLU A 76 -10.27 -1.48 -1.95
CA GLU A 76 -10.88 -2.36 -0.95
C GLU A 76 -12.39 -2.50 -1.15
N LYS A 77 -13.10 -1.36 -1.29
CA LYS A 77 -14.55 -1.32 -1.48
C LYS A 77 -15.03 -2.11 -2.70
N HIS A 78 -14.21 -2.15 -3.75
CA HIS A 78 -14.51 -2.85 -4.99
C HIS A 78 -13.76 -4.18 -5.13
N GLU A 79 -13.14 -4.66 -4.05
CA GLU A 79 -12.42 -5.95 -3.98
C GLU A 79 -11.36 -6.14 -5.10
N LEU A 80 -10.76 -5.02 -5.55
CA LEU A 80 -9.90 -4.99 -6.74
C LEU A 80 -8.51 -5.58 -6.49
N ALA A 81 -8.12 -5.80 -5.23
CA ALA A 81 -6.82 -6.34 -4.85
C ALA A 81 -6.54 -7.71 -5.51
N GLY A 82 -7.53 -8.61 -5.52
CA GLY A 82 -7.40 -9.93 -6.13
C GLY A 82 -7.16 -9.86 -7.63
N GLY A 83 -7.95 -9.05 -8.34
CA GLY A 83 -7.78 -8.85 -9.79
C GLY A 83 -6.46 -8.16 -10.14
N ILE A 84 -6.00 -7.21 -9.33
CA ILE A 84 -4.68 -6.57 -9.49
C ILE A 84 -3.56 -7.61 -9.34
N LEU A 85 -3.60 -8.42 -8.28
CA LEU A 85 -2.60 -9.47 -8.04
C LEU A 85 -2.57 -10.49 -9.17
N GLN A 86 -3.73 -10.91 -9.68
CA GLN A 86 -3.81 -11.83 -10.81
C GLN A 86 -3.13 -11.25 -12.06
N VAL A 87 -3.37 -9.98 -12.37
CA VAL A 87 -2.72 -9.31 -13.51
C VAL A 87 -1.20 -9.23 -13.32
N ILE A 88 -0.72 -8.91 -12.12
CA ILE A 88 0.73 -8.89 -11.81
C ILE A 88 1.32 -10.28 -11.98
N ASN A 89 0.67 -11.31 -11.43
CA ASN A 89 1.13 -12.69 -11.53
C ASN A 89 1.12 -13.24 -12.95
N GLY A 90 0.18 -12.84 -13.79
CA GLY A 90 0.23 -13.18 -15.22
C GLY A 90 1.49 -12.63 -15.88
N TYR A 91 1.76 -11.33 -15.67
CA TYR A 91 2.95 -10.69 -16.23
C TYR A 91 4.28 -11.24 -15.70
N LEU A 92 4.32 -11.60 -14.41
CA LEU A 92 5.49 -12.22 -13.79
C LEU A 92 5.64 -13.69 -14.21
N GLY A 93 4.53 -14.41 -14.36
CA GLY A 93 4.50 -15.82 -14.77
C GLY A 93 5.08 -16.03 -16.16
N ASP A 94 4.84 -15.10 -17.09
CA ASP A 94 5.48 -15.07 -18.41
C ASP A 94 7.03 -14.99 -18.34
N ARG A 95 7.57 -14.61 -17.19
CA ARG A 95 9.01 -14.52 -16.89
C ARG A 95 9.48 -15.55 -15.86
N GLY A 96 8.65 -16.53 -15.54
CA GLY A 96 8.95 -17.58 -14.55
C GLY A 96 8.91 -17.11 -13.09
N LEU A 97 8.29 -15.97 -12.79
CA LEU A 97 8.17 -15.39 -11.45
C LEU A 97 6.72 -15.47 -10.95
N MET A 98 6.49 -15.62 -9.64
CA MET A 98 5.15 -15.65 -9.05
C MET A 98 5.13 -14.97 -7.69
N LEU A 99 4.11 -14.14 -7.43
CA LEU A 99 3.80 -13.59 -6.11
C LEU A 99 2.61 -14.35 -5.53
N ARG A 100 2.69 -14.87 -4.29
CA ARG A 100 1.49 -15.36 -3.60
C ARG A 100 0.88 -14.26 -2.72
N GLN A 101 -0.39 -14.41 -2.39
CA GLN A 101 -1.08 -13.52 -1.47
C GLN A 101 -0.38 -13.62 -0.10
N GLY A 102 0.14 -12.50 0.41
CA GLY A 102 1.03 -12.49 1.59
C GLY A 102 2.51 -12.74 1.30
N THR A 103 2.93 -12.94 0.04
CA THR A 103 4.34 -13.07 -0.40
C THR A 103 4.88 -11.77 -1.00
N VAL A 104 4.22 -10.65 -0.71
CA VAL A 104 4.85 -9.32 -0.85
C VAL A 104 6.04 -9.18 0.14
N VAL A 105 6.25 -10.19 0.98
CA VAL A 105 7.05 -10.22 2.21
C VAL A 105 8.45 -10.83 1.99
N ASP A 106 9.10 -10.57 0.85
CA ASP A 106 10.58 -10.60 0.80
C ASP A 106 11.19 -9.22 0.49
N ALA A 107 10.35 -8.21 0.30
CA ALA A 107 10.72 -6.80 0.42
C ALA A 107 9.78 -6.12 1.41
N THR A 108 10.24 -5.96 2.65
CA THR A 108 9.64 -5.08 3.66
C THR A 108 8.45 -5.66 4.43
N ILE A 109 8.76 -6.12 5.64
CA ILE A 109 7.84 -6.37 6.74
C ILE A 109 6.78 -5.25 6.83
N ILE A 110 5.52 -5.67 6.77
CA ILE A 110 4.33 -4.82 6.73
C ILE A 110 4.20 -4.02 8.04
N HIS A 111 4.37 -2.70 7.93
CA HIS A 111 3.90 -1.75 8.93
C HIS A 111 2.39 -1.51 8.73
N ALA A 112 1.61 -1.78 9.77
CA ALA A 112 0.33 -1.09 9.97
C ALA A 112 0.49 -0.22 11.22
N PRO A 113 0.39 1.12 11.13
CA PRO A 113 0.32 1.94 12.33
C PRO A 113 -0.90 1.53 13.16
N SER A 114 -0.73 1.44 14.48
CA SER A 114 -1.87 1.29 15.39
C SER A 114 -2.72 2.54 15.28
N SER A 115 -3.85 2.44 14.60
CA SER A 115 -4.84 3.53 14.56
C SER A 115 -5.43 3.71 15.96
N THR A 116 -4.85 4.61 16.74
CA THR A 116 -5.45 5.13 17.98
C THR A 116 -6.40 6.31 17.73
N LYS A 117 -6.75 6.58 16.46
CA LYS A 117 -7.80 7.53 16.09
C LYS A 117 -9.07 6.81 15.64
N ASN A 118 -9.55 5.87 16.45
CA ASN A 118 -10.94 5.41 16.41
C ASN A 118 -11.79 6.27 17.36
N LYS A 119 -13.08 6.44 17.08
CA LYS A 119 -14.01 7.27 17.89
C LYS A 119 -14.04 6.91 19.39
N ASN A 120 -13.54 5.74 19.77
CA ASN A 120 -13.68 5.16 21.11
C ASN A 120 -12.37 5.09 21.92
N GLY A 121 -11.22 5.51 21.36
CA GLY A 121 -9.96 5.69 22.10
C GLY A 121 -9.42 4.47 22.86
N LYS A 122 -9.80 3.25 22.49
CA LYS A 122 -9.40 2.03 23.21
C LYS A 122 -8.48 1.12 22.39
N ARG A 123 -7.52 0.52 23.11
CA ARG A 123 -6.49 -0.41 22.64
C ARG A 123 -7.09 -1.83 22.55
N ASP A 124 -6.78 -2.53 21.47
CA ASP A 124 -7.23 -3.91 21.23
C ASP A 124 -6.52 -4.88 22.22
N PRO A 125 -7.26 -5.68 23.00
CA PRO A 125 -6.71 -6.54 24.05
C PRO A 125 -5.82 -7.69 23.54
N GLU A 126 -5.86 -8.06 22.25
CA GLU A 126 -5.01 -9.13 21.70
C GLU A 126 -3.59 -8.66 21.27
N MET A 127 -3.28 -7.36 21.42
CA MET A 127 -1.97 -6.83 21.03
C MET A 127 -0.96 -6.84 22.20
N HIS A 128 0.14 -7.59 22.05
CA HIS A 128 1.24 -7.64 23.02
C HIS A 128 2.56 -7.08 22.45
N GLN A 129 3.40 -6.55 23.35
CA GLN A 129 4.71 -6.00 23.02
C GLN A 129 5.74 -7.13 22.96
N THR A 130 6.40 -7.30 21.81
CA THR A 130 7.38 -8.35 21.55
C THR A 130 8.72 -7.73 21.15
N LYS A 131 9.82 -8.11 21.79
CA LYS A 131 11.17 -7.60 21.49
C LYS A 131 11.87 -8.46 20.41
N LYS A 132 12.52 -7.83 19.42
CA LYS A 132 13.39 -8.50 18.43
C LYS A 132 14.69 -7.70 18.27
N GLY A 133 15.82 -8.25 18.70
CA GLY A 133 17.06 -7.46 18.83
C GLY A 133 16.96 -6.41 19.93
N ASN A 134 17.48 -5.19 19.69
CA ASN A 134 17.44 -4.09 20.68
C ASN A 134 16.20 -3.18 20.58
N GLN A 135 15.26 -3.51 19.68
CA GLN A 135 14.01 -2.78 19.47
C GLN A 135 12.80 -3.55 20.01
N TYR A 136 11.85 -2.80 20.57
CA TYR A 136 10.57 -3.30 21.03
C TYR A 136 9.53 -3.12 19.93
N PHE A 137 8.81 -4.20 19.61
CA PHE A 137 7.73 -4.22 18.62
C PHE A 137 6.39 -4.45 19.35
N PHE A 138 5.28 -4.06 18.74
CA PHE A 138 3.94 -4.32 19.24
C PHE A 138 3.21 -5.13 18.18
N GLY A 139 2.93 -6.41 18.44
CA GLY A 139 2.40 -7.33 17.43
C GLY A 139 2.48 -8.81 17.80
N MET A 140 1.75 -9.64 17.05
CA MET A 140 1.64 -11.09 17.24
C MET A 140 2.86 -11.83 16.64
N LYS A 141 3.41 -12.80 17.37
CA LYS A 141 4.54 -13.63 16.93
C LYS A 141 4.01 -14.97 16.39
N ALA A 142 4.23 -15.25 15.10
CA ALA A 142 4.08 -16.60 14.55
C ALA A 142 5.47 -17.10 14.13
N HIS A 143 5.92 -18.18 14.75
CA HIS A 143 7.13 -18.91 14.39
C HIS A 143 6.79 -19.90 13.27
N ILE A 144 7.56 -19.93 12.19
CA ILE A 144 7.55 -21.06 11.25
C ILE A 144 8.99 -21.42 10.91
N GLY A 145 9.33 -22.68 11.21
CA GLY A 145 10.57 -23.33 10.83
C GLY A 145 10.59 -23.60 9.33
N VAL A 146 11.78 -23.46 8.75
CA VAL A 146 12.04 -23.81 7.37
C VAL A 146 12.20 -25.32 7.33
N ASP A 147 11.25 -26.02 6.70
CA ASP A 147 11.53 -27.32 6.12
C ASP A 147 11.39 -27.21 4.60
N THR A 148 12.50 -27.51 3.94
CA THR A 148 12.68 -27.66 2.50
C THR A 148 12.16 -29.01 2.05
N GLU A 149 11.35 -29.01 0.98
CA GLU A 149 11.37 -30.06 -0.04
C GLU A 149 11.11 -29.45 -1.43
#